data_AF-A0A291RLK1-F1
#
_entry.id   AF-A0A291RLK1-F1
#
_cell.length_a   1.000
_cell.length_b   1.000
_cell.length_c   1.000
_cell.angle_alpha   90.00
_cell.angle_beta   90.00
_cell.angle_gamma   90.00
#
_symmetry.space_group_name_H-M   'P 1'
#
loop_
_entity.id
_entity.type
_entity.pdbx_description
1 polymer ?
#
loop_
_entity_poly.entity_id
_entity_poly.type
_entity_poly.pdbx_seq_one_letter_code
_entity_poly.pdbx_strand_id
1 'polypeptide(L)'
;MTRFACVRTRFGGKRRDFELPRDTDTFKRWIAERRASATSLAIFDRHRDIVLAYLSRMAAVNDQDLYQLIIWSDSGAPVSVEHHPLHGTLRSARSPNHGRPAP
;
A
#
# COMPACT_ATOMS: atom_id res chain seq x y z
N MET A 1 -4.31 -3.02 -17.59
CA MET A 1 -3.83 -3.56 -16.30
C MET A 1 -4.70 -3.00 -15.20
N THR A 2 -5.27 -3.88 -14.37
CA THR A 2 -6.08 -3.45 -13.23
C THR A 2 -5.15 -2.76 -12.25
N ARG A 3 -5.37 -1.48 -11.97
CA ARG A 3 -4.61 -0.68 -11.00
C ARG A 3 -5.01 -1.12 -9.60
N PHE A 4 -4.05 -1.49 -8.74
CA PHE A 4 -4.37 -2.06 -7.43
C PHE A 4 -3.49 -1.52 -6.28
N ALA A 5 -3.97 -1.72 -5.06
CA ALA A 5 -3.19 -1.57 -3.83
C ALA A 5 -3.36 -2.85 -2.99
N CYS A 6 -2.30 -3.25 -2.29
CA CYS A 6 -2.32 -4.39 -1.40
C CYS A 6 -2.30 -3.91 0.05
N VAL A 7 -3.26 -4.37 0.86
CA VAL A 7 -3.25 -4.14 2.31
C VAL A 7 -2.90 -5.45 3.00
N ARG A 8 -1.70 -5.52 3.57
CA ARG A 8 -1.22 -6.65 4.37
C ARG A 8 -1.51 -6.39 5.83
N THR A 9 -2.35 -7.23 6.42
CA THR A 9 -2.75 -7.15 7.82
C THR A 9 -2.11 -8.27 8.63
N ARG A 10 -1.65 -7.96 9.85
CA ARG A 10 -1.20 -8.96 10.84
C ARG A 10 -1.92 -8.71 12.16
N PHE A 11 -2.87 -9.57 12.50
CA PHE A 11 -3.72 -9.45 13.68
C PHE A 11 -3.82 -10.79 14.40
N GLY A 12 -3.55 -10.82 15.72
CA GLY A 12 -3.62 -12.04 16.52
C GLY A 12 -2.75 -13.18 15.97
N GLY A 13 -1.58 -12.85 15.44
CA GLY A 13 -0.65 -13.81 14.82
C GLY A 13 -1.04 -14.28 13.41
N LYS A 14 -2.24 -13.94 12.92
CA LYS A 14 -2.70 -14.30 11.57
C LYS A 14 -2.38 -13.20 10.58
N ARG A 15 -1.83 -13.57 9.43
CA ARG A 15 -1.61 -12.67 8.29
C ARG A 15 -2.77 -12.79 7.30
N ARG A 16 -3.20 -11.66 6.75
CA ARG A 16 -4.21 -11.62 5.69
C ARG A 16 -3.94 -10.44 4.77
N ASP A 17 -3.95 -10.71 3.47
CA ASP A 17 -3.73 -9.73 2.43
C ASP A 17 -5.06 -9.41 1.73
N PHE A 18 -5.22 -8.16 1.29
CA PHE A 18 -6.39 -7.68 0.54
C PHE A 18 -5.93 -6.90 -0.69
N GLU A 19 -6.40 -7.28 -1.87
CA GLU A 19 -6.08 -6.60 -3.12
C GLU A 19 -7.23 -5.68 -3.52
N LEU A 20 -7.04 -4.37 -3.44
CA LEU A 20 -8.07 -3.40 -3.81
C LEU A 20 -7.88 -2.94 -5.26
N PRO A 21 -8.97 -2.76 -6.04
CA PRO A 21 -10.37 -2.71 -5.61
C PRO A 21 -11.08 -4.09 -5.51
N ARG A 22 -10.42 -5.19 -5.88
CA ARG A 22 -11.05 -6.53 -5.96
C ARG A 22 -11.65 -7.01 -4.63
N ASP A 23 -10.97 -6.78 -3.52
CA ASP A 23 -11.34 -7.24 -2.18
C ASP A 23 -12.00 -6.15 -1.33
N THR A 24 -12.54 -5.10 -1.93
CA THR A 24 -13.07 -3.93 -1.19
C THR A 24 -14.08 -4.32 -0.12
N ASP A 25 -15.06 -5.15 -0.47
CA ASP A 25 -16.09 -5.59 0.47
C ASP A 25 -15.54 -6.54 1.55
N THR A 26 -14.63 -7.43 1.16
CA THR A 26 -13.93 -8.33 2.10
C THR A 26 -13.11 -7.52 3.11
N PHE A 27 -12.42 -6.47 2.65
CA PHE A 27 -11.62 -5.59 3.48
C PHE A 27 -12.50 -4.78 4.44
N LYS A 28 -13.61 -4.20 3.96
CA LYS A 28 -14.58 -3.49 4.81
C LYS A 28 -15.16 -4.37 5.90
N ARG A 29 -15.55 -5.61 5.55
CA ARG A 29 -16.05 -6.59 6.53
C ARG A 29 -14.98 -6.92 7.57
N TRP A 30 -13.75 -7.16 7.13
CA TRP A 30 -12.64 -7.42 8.04
C TRP A 30 -12.38 -6.24 8.98
N ILE A 31 -12.44 -4.98 8.52
CA ILE A 31 -12.32 -3.80 9.38
C ILE A 31 -13.39 -3.83 10.47
N ALA A 32 -14.65 -4.09 10.10
CA ALA A 32 -15.75 -4.12 11.06
C ALA A 32 -15.57 -5.23 12.12
N GLU A 33 -15.20 -6.43 11.68
CA GLU A 33 -14.92 -7.57 12.58
C GLU A 33 -13.75 -7.28 13.51
N ARG A 34 -12.63 -6.75 13.00
CA ARG A 34 -11.44 -6.47 13.80
C ARG A 34 -11.59 -5.29 14.73
N ARG A 35 -12.36 -4.28 14.33
CA ARG A 35 -12.69 -3.15 15.21
C ARG A 35 -13.42 -3.63 16.45
N ALA A 36 -14.38 -4.55 16.31
CA ALA A 36 -15.12 -5.12 17.44
C ALA A 36 -14.23 -5.92 18.40
N SER A 37 -13.13 -6.51 17.91
CA SER A 37 -12.17 -7.29 18.71
C SER A 37 -10.89 -6.53 19.07
N ALA A 38 -10.79 -5.24 18.78
CA ALA A 38 -9.57 -4.48 18.97
C ALA A 38 -9.34 -4.17 20.46
N THR A 39 -8.15 -4.47 20.98
CA THR A 39 -7.76 -4.14 22.36
C THR A 39 -7.79 -2.64 22.63
N SER A 40 -7.47 -1.82 21.62
CA SER A 40 -7.57 -0.36 21.69
C SER A 40 -8.25 0.20 20.45
N LEU A 41 -9.50 0.64 20.61
CA LEU A 41 -10.29 1.25 19.54
C LEU A 41 -9.64 2.51 18.99
N ALA A 42 -9.04 3.35 19.85
CA ALA A 42 -8.42 4.60 19.42
C ALA A 42 -7.22 4.35 18.50
N ILE A 43 -6.37 3.36 18.82
CA ILE A 43 -5.22 3.00 17.97
C ILE A 43 -5.71 2.36 16.67
N PHE A 44 -6.71 1.46 16.76
CA PHE A 44 -7.28 0.80 15.59
C PHE A 44 -7.90 1.81 14.62
N ASP A 45 -8.76 2.71 15.11
CA ASP A 45 -9.42 3.72 14.29
C ASP A 45 -8.39 4.70 13.69
N ARG A 46 -7.35 5.10 14.45
CA ARG A 46 -6.25 5.91 13.89
C ARG A 46 -5.52 5.21 12.74
N HIS A 47 -5.18 3.93 12.91
CA HIS A 47 -4.53 3.16 11.84
C HIS A 47 -5.45 2.98 10.63
N ARG A 48 -6.74 2.70 10.87
CA ARG A 48 -7.76 2.61 9.82
C ARG A 48 -7.81 3.89 8.99
N ASP A 49 -7.90 5.05 9.63
CA ASP A 49 -7.97 6.34 8.95
C ASP A 49 -6.71 6.62 8.12
N ILE A 50 -5.52 6.26 8.61
CA ILE A 50 -4.27 6.33 7.84
C ILE A 50 -4.35 5.45 6.59
N VAL A 51 -4.74 4.17 6.74
CA VAL A 51 -4.85 3.22 5.63
C VAL A 51 -5.84 3.73 4.58
N LEU A 52 -7.01 4.22 4.99
CA LEU A 52 -8.01 4.78 4.09
C LEU A 52 -7.48 6.02 3.34
N ALA A 53 -6.69 6.87 4.00
CA ALA A 53 -6.08 8.04 3.37
C ALA A 53 -5.01 7.68 2.31
N TYR A 54 -4.32 6.55 2.45
CA TYR A 54 -3.41 6.07 1.41
C TYR A 54 -4.16 5.40 0.25
N LEU A 55 -5.20 4.63 0.57
CA LEU A 55 -6.06 4.02 -0.43
C LEU A 55 -6.81 5.04 -1.28
N SER A 56 -7.21 6.20 -0.72
CA SER A 56 -7.82 7.27 -1.52
C SER A 56 -6.87 7.85 -2.57
N ARG A 57 -5.55 7.75 -2.35
CA ARG A 57 -4.50 8.18 -3.28
C ARG A 57 -4.06 7.08 -4.25
N MET A 58 -4.66 5.88 -4.17
CA MET A 58 -4.31 4.73 -5.01
C MET A 58 -4.32 5.06 -6.50
N ALA A 59 -5.30 5.80 -6.99
CA ALA A 59 -5.37 6.16 -8.41
C ALA A 59 -4.15 6.99 -8.86
N ALA A 60 -3.76 8.00 -8.06
CA ALA A 60 -2.63 8.88 -8.36
C ALA A 60 -1.27 8.16 -8.28
N VAL A 61 -1.15 7.15 -7.41
CA VAL A 61 0.08 6.35 -7.33
C VAL A 61 0.18 5.37 -8.51
N ASN A 62 -0.93 4.75 -8.88
CA ASN A 62 -0.96 3.88 -10.06
C ASN A 62 -0.72 4.62 -11.37
N ASP A 63 -1.05 5.92 -11.45
CA ASP A 63 -0.70 6.78 -12.59
C ASP A 63 0.81 7.02 -12.73
N GLN A 64 1.58 6.77 -11.66
CA GLN A 64 3.05 6.84 -11.66
C GLN A 64 3.71 5.48 -11.92
N ASP A 65 2.96 4.47 -12.40
CA ASP A 65 3.44 3.09 -12.56
C ASP A 65 3.93 2.44 -11.25
N LEU A 66 3.36 2.86 -10.11
CA LEU A 66 3.65 2.30 -8.79
C LEU A 66 2.41 1.60 -8.24
N TYR A 67 2.61 0.51 -7.48
CA TYR A 67 1.59 -0.08 -6.62
C TYR A 67 1.93 0.17 -5.15
N GLN A 68 0.90 0.37 -4.33
CA GLN A 68 1.05 0.58 -2.89
C GLN A 68 0.90 -0.74 -2.13
N LEU A 69 1.86 -1.04 -1.27
CA LEU A 69 1.76 -2.08 -0.25
C LEU A 69 1.63 -1.40 1.11
N ILE A 70 0.48 -1.57 1.76
CA ILE A 70 0.18 -0.97 3.07
C ILE A 70 0.21 -2.08 4.11
N ILE A 71 1.10 -1.98 5.09
CA ILE A 71 1.25 -2.96 6.17
C ILE A 71 0.59 -2.41 7.44
N TRP A 72 -0.39 -3.12 7.94
CA TRP A 72 -1.13 -2.79 9.15
C TRP A 72 -1.06 -3.92 10.18
N SER A 73 -0.45 -3.64 11.33
CA SER A 73 -0.30 -4.58 12.45
C SER A 73 -1.14 -4.16 13.66
N ASP A 74 -1.56 -5.14 14.47
CA ASP A 74 -2.17 -4.91 15.79
C ASP A 74 -1.15 -4.78 16.92
N SER A 75 0.13 -5.04 16.65
CA SER A 75 1.23 -5.02 17.62
C SER A 75 1.60 -3.61 18.15
N GLY A 76 0.78 -2.59 17.90
CA GLY A 76 1.09 -1.19 18.22
C GLY A 76 2.16 -0.55 17.32
N ALA A 77 2.69 -1.29 16.35
CA ALA A 77 3.60 -0.74 15.35
C ALA A 77 2.85 0.23 14.42
N PRO A 78 3.52 1.31 13.95
CA PRO A 78 2.92 2.23 13.00
C PRO A 78 2.55 1.52 11.70
N VAL A 79 1.56 2.08 10.99
CA VAL A 79 1.23 1.65 9.62
C VAL A 79 2.41 1.97 8.70
N SER A 80 2.93 0.97 8.01
CA SER A 80 3.99 1.16 7.01
C SER A 80 3.40 1.20 5.61
N VAL A 81 3.93 2.05 4.74
CA VAL A 81 3.51 2.13 3.34
C VAL A 81 4.74 2.05 2.46
N GLU A 82 4.73 1.07 1.56
CA GLU A 82 5.76 0.82 0.58
C GLU A 82 5.20 1.09 -0.82
N HIS A 83 6.02 1.69 -1.67
CA HIS A 83 5.68 1.97 -3.07
C HIS A 83 6.61 1.14 -3.95
N HIS A 84 6.03 0.27 -4.75
CA HIS A 84 6.79 -0.64 -5.58
C HIS A 84 6.46 -0.41 -7.05
N PRO A 85 7.44 -0.48 -7.95
CA PRO A 85 7.19 -0.33 -9.38
C PRO A 85 6.34 -1.50 -9.90
N LEU A 86 5.29 -1.19 -10.66
CA LEU A 86 4.40 -2.18 -11.31
C LEU A 86 5.11 -2.96 -12.42
N HIS A 87 6.15 -2.36 -13.00
CA HIS A 87 6.98 -2.96 -14.03
C HIS A 87 8.45 -2.81 -13.63
N GLY A 88 9.28 -3.79 -13.99
CA GLY A 88 10.75 -3.74 -13.86
C GLY A 88 11.42 -2.66 -14.72
N THR A 89 10.80 -1.50 -14.88
CA THR A 89 11.45 -0.29 -15.39
C THR A 89 12.37 0.25 -14.30
N LEU A 90 13.52 -0.42 -14.17
CA LEU A 90 14.76 0.30 -14.41
C LEU A 90 14.49 1.20 -15.62
N ARG A 91 14.07 2.44 -15.38
CA ARG A 91 14.51 3.50 -16.27
C ARG A 91 16.02 3.37 -16.20
N SER A 92 16.60 2.71 -17.20
CA SER A 92 17.94 3.07 -17.62
C SER A 92 17.91 4.59 -17.61
N ALA A 93 18.60 5.18 -16.63
CA ALA A 93 19.16 6.49 -16.82
C ALA A 93 20.04 6.31 -18.06
N ARG A 94 19.43 6.52 -19.23
CA ARG A 94 20.13 6.71 -20.48
C ARG A 94 20.85 8.01 -20.21
N SER A 95 22.08 7.88 -19.69
CA SER A 95 23.01 8.99 -19.59
C SER A 95 22.91 9.78 -20.88
N PRO A 96 22.67 11.09 -20.83
CA PRO A 96 22.67 11.89 -22.03
C PRO A 96 24.04 11.70 -22.68
N ASN A 97 23.99 11.11 -23.87
CA ASN A 97 25.11 10.94 -24.76
C ASN A 97 25.70 12.34 -24.99
N HIS A 98 26.71 12.72 -24.20
CA HIS A 98 27.44 13.96 -24.43
C HIS A 98 28.33 13.70 -25.64
N GLY A 99 27.93 14.32 -26.74
CA GLY A 99 28.71 14.36 -27.95
C GLY A 99 30.14 14.79 -27.65
N ARG A 100 31.06 14.08 -28.31
CA ARG A 100 32.46 14.43 -28.56
C ARG A 100 32.61 15.92 -28.96
N PRO A 101 33.78 16.54 -28.77
CA PRO A 101 34.82 16.33 -29.77
C PRO A 101 36.26 16.23 -29.22
N ALA A 102 37.13 15.71 -30.08
CA ALA A 102 38.58 15.73 -29.96
C ALA A 102 39.12 17.18 -30.04
N PRO A 103 40.33 17.40 -29.53
CA PRO A 103 41.43 17.68 -30.45
C PRO A 103 42.63 16.76 -30.27
#